data_AF-A0A7Y8IWX1-F1
#
_entry.id   AF-A0A7Y8IWX1-F1
#
_cell.length_a   1.000
_cell.length_b   1.000
_cell.length_c   1.000
_cell.angle_alpha   90.00
_cell.angle_beta   90.00
_cell.angle_gamma   90.00
#
_symmetry.space_group_name_H-M   'P 1'
#
loop_
_entity.id
_entity.type
_entity.pdbx_description
1 polymer ?
#
loop_
_entity_poly.entity_id
_entity_poly.type
_entity_poly.pdbx_seq_one_letter_code
_entity_poly.pdbx_strand_id
1 'polypeptide(L)'
;MEGAFDVASLWQEGFRNATCAFGTHLTQTQIAQIAQRPGREVFIAFDSDRNHAGQSAARSLGRKLKQAALRVRIVSLPAKHDPNSFFLSGATAEDFRRRVEQAEVL
;
A
#
# COMPACT_ATOMS: atom_id res chain seq x y z
N MET A 1 2.85 1.07 -2.03
CA MET A 1 3.98 0.41 -1.33
C MET A 1 5.08 1.41 -1.07
N GLU A 2 6.11 1.04 -0.32
CA GLU A 2 7.23 1.94 0.01
C GLU A 2 8.36 1.84 -1.01
N GLY A 3 8.75 0.62 -1.37
CA GLY A 3 9.88 0.35 -2.26
C GLY A 3 9.49 -0.18 -3.64
N ALA A 4 10.45 -0.13 -4.57
CA ALA A 4 10.29 -0.73 -5.89
C ALA A 4 10.20 -2.25 -5.86
N PHE A 5 10.91 -2.91 -4.93
CA PHE A 5 10.90 -4.37 -4.81
C PHE A 5 9.54 -4.90 -4.34
N ASP A 6 8.82 -4.15 -3.49
CA ASP A 6 7.44 -4.46 -3.13
C ASP A 6 6.53 -4.48 -4.36
N VAL A 7 6.66 -3.45 -5.21
CA VAL A 7 5.87 -3.33 -6.45
C VAL A 7 6.22 -4.45 -7.41
N ALA A 8 7.51 -4.76 -7.58
CA ALA A 8 7.97 -5.84 -8.43
C ALA A 8 7.39 -7.20 -7.99
N SER A 9 7.44 -7.50 -6.70
CA SER A 9 6.89 -8.73 -6.12
C SER A 9 5.38 -8.83 -6.37
N LEU A 10 4.65 -7.75 -6.12
CA LEU A 10 3.22 -7.69 -6.39
C LEU A 10 2.89 -7.88 -7.87
N TRP A 11 3.69 -7.31 -8.76
CA TRP A 11 3.50 -7.47 -10.20
C TRP A 11 3.76 -8.91 -10.65
N GLN A 12 4.72 -9.61 -10.05
CA GLN A 12 4.97 -11.04 -10.29
C GLN A 12 3.76 -11.89 -9.88
N GLU A 13 3.11 -11.52 -8.77
CA GLU A 13 1.90 -12.17 -8.25
C GLU A 13 0.58 -11.70 -8.92
N GLY A 14 0.67 -10.87 -9.97
CA GLY A 14 -0.47 -10.44 -10.78
C GLY A 14 -1.15 -9.14 -10.37
N PHE A 15 -0.69 -8.46 -9.31
CA PHE A 15 -1.22 -7.16 -8.85
C PHE A 15 -0.62 -5.98 -9.63
N ARG A 16 -1.01 -5.84 -10.89
CA ARG A 16 -0.45 -4.84 -11.83
C ARG A 16 -0.84 -3.40 -11.55
N ASN A 17 -1.82 -3.18 -10.67
CA ASN A 17 -2.25 -1.85 -10.21
C ASN A 17 -1.42 -1.34 -9.01
N ALA A 18 -0.30 -1.98 -8.67
CA ALA A 18 0.59 -1.53 -7.61
C ALA A 18 1.56 -0.43 -8.07
N THR A 19 1.83 0.52 -7.19
CA THR A 19 2.87 1.55 -7.32
C THR A 19 3.49 1.85 -5.93
N CYS A 20 4.59 2.60 -5.89
CA CYS A 20 5.25 3.01 -4.65
C CYS A 20 5.55 4.51 -4.61
N ALA A 21 5.72 5.01 -3.39
CA ALA A 21 6.08 6.41 -3.14
C ALA A 21 7.60 6.66 -3.10
N PHE A 22 8.44 5.63 -3.38
CA PHE A 22 9.90 5.72 -3.45
C PHE A 22 10.55 6.50 -2.30
N GLY A 23 10.25 6.16 -1.05
CA GLY A 23 10.82 6.84 0.13
C GLY A 23 10.51 8.34 0.23
N THR A 24 9.65 8.88 -0.63
CA THR A 24 9.17 10.26 -0.60
C THR A 24 7.69 10.29 -0.24
N HIS A 25 7.23 11.38 0.37
CA HIS A 25 5.80 11.65 0.38
C HIS A 25 5.35 11.91 -1.06
N LEU A 26 4.24 11.30 -1.49
CA LEU A 26 3.67 11.58 -2.80
C LEU A 26 3.52 13.09 -3.02
N THR A 27 3.97 13.57 -4.18
CA THR A 27 3.82 14.97 -4.56
C THR A 27 2.35 15.28 -4.85
N GLN A 28 1.98 16.56 -4.80
CA GLN A 28 0.61 16.97 -5.13
C GLN A 28 0.22 16.54 -6.56
N THR A 29 1.16 16.60 -7.51
CA THR A 29 0.96 16.13 -8.89
C THR A 29 0.68 14.62 -8.94
N GLN A 30 1.43 13.80 -8.20
CA GLN A 30 1.20 12.35 -8.13
C GLN A 30 -0.16 12.04 -7.49
N ILE A 31 -0.53 12.76 -6.43
CA ILE A 31 -1.85 12.62 -5.80
C ILE A 31 -2.96 12.97 -6.80
N ALA A 32 -2.81 14.08 -7.53
CA ALA A 32 -3.77 14.49 -8.56
C ALA A 32 -3.90 13.43 -9.67
N GLN A 33 -2.78 12.85 -10.13
CA GLN A 33 -2.78 11.77 -11.12
C GLN A 33 -3.55 10.53 -10.63
N ILE A 34 -3.37 10.15 -9.35
CA ILE A 34 -4.14 9.06 -8.74
C ILE A 34 -5.63 9.43 -8.68
N ALA A 35 -5.95 10.67 -8.31
CA ALA A 35 -7.33 11.17 -8.17
C ALA A 35 -8.07 11.43 -9.49
N GLN A 36 -7.41 11.35 -10.65
CA GLN A 36 -8.06 11.58 -11.96
C GLN A 36 -9.26 10.67 -12.23
N ARG A 37 -9.32 9.50 -11.61
CA ARG A 37 -10.46 8.58 -11.74
C ARG A 37 -11.40 8.74 -10.53
N PRO A 38 -12.62 9.28 -10.71
CA PRO A 38 -13.61 9.39 -9.65
C PRO A 38 -13.90 8.03 -9.02
N GLY A 39 -14.09 8.02 -7.69
CA GLY A 39 -14.39 6.82 -6.94
C GLY A 39 -13.25 5.81 -6.85
N ARG A 40 -12.02 6.16 -7.25
CA ARG A 40 -10.86 5.27 -7.08
C ARG A 40 -10.63 4.96 -5.60
N GLU A 41 -10.40 3.68 -5.33
CA GLU A 41 -10.01 3.17 -4.01
C GLU A 41 -8.52 2.86 -4.03
N VAL A 42 -7.80 3.30 -3.00
CA VAL A 42 -6.35 3.16 -2.85
C VAL A 42 -6.06 2.33 -1.62
N PHE A 43 -5.32 1.24 -1.82
CA PHE A 43 -4.85 0.36 -0.77
C PHE A 43 -3.39 0.68 -0.46
N ILE A 44 -3.08 0.89 0.81
CA ILE A 44 -1.73 1.18 1.29
C ILE A 44 -1.25 -0.03 2.09
N ALA A 45 -0.25 -0.76 1.58
CA ALA A 45 0.44 -1.81 2.33
C ALA A 45 1.90 -1.36 2.55
N PHE A 46 2.18 -0.89 3.75
CA PHE A 46 3.52 -0.50 4.21
C PHE A 46 4.03 -1.54 5.19
N ASP A 47 5.32 -1.47 5.52
CA ASP A 47 5.95 -2.44 6.40
C ASP A 47 5.37 -2.43 7.81
N SER A 48 5.34 -3.61 8.42
CA SER A 48 4.88 -3.78 9.79
C SER A 48 6.06 -3.79 10.75
N ASP A 49 6.59 -2.60 11.00
CA ASP A 49 7.76 -2.40 11.86
C ASP A 49 7.44 -2.34 13.35
N ARG A 50 8.40 -2.80 14.17
CA ARG A 50 8.31 -2.75 15.65
C ARG A 50 8.23 -1.33 16.20
N ASN A 51 8.76 -0.35 15.49
CA ASN A 51 8.72 1.07 15.88
C ASN A 51 7.44 1.78 15.38
N HIS A 52 6.51 1.08 14.72
CA HIS A 52 5.28 1.61 14.13
C HIS A 52 5.49 2.74 13.09
N ALA A 53 6.69 2.86 12.51
CA ALA A 53 7.00 3.88 11.50
C ALA A 53 6.16 3.69 10.23
N GLY A 54 6.18 2.50 9.63
CA GLY A 54 5.39 2.17 8.44
C GLY A 54 3.89 2.37 8.62
N GLN A 55 3.33 1.95 9.76
CA GLN A 55 1.92 2.15 10.10
C GLN A 55 1.55 3.64 10.22
N SER A 56 2.41 4.42 10.87
CA SER A 56 2.22 5.87 11.01
C SER A 56 2.34 6.58 9.66
N ALA A 57 3.30 6.17 8.83
CA ALA A 57 3.50 6.67 7.47
C ALA A 57 2.31 6.33 6.57
N ALA A 58 1.78 5.11 6.64
CA ALA A 58 0.60 4.67 5.91
C ALA A 58 -0.63 5.51 6.27
N ARG A 59 -0.89 5.72 7.57
CA ARG A 59 -1.99 6.58 8.04
C ARG A 59 -1.78 8.04 7.61
N SER A 60 -0.57 8.56 7.68
CA SER A 60 -0.24 9.93 7.25
C SER A 60 -0.48 10.13 5.75
N LEU A 61 0.02 9.21 4.91
CA LEU A 61 -0.23 9.22 3.47
C LEU A 61 -1.73 9.07 3.17
N GLY A 62 -2.41 8.17 3.86
CA GLY A 62 -3.83 7.96 3.67
C GLY A 62 -4.65 9.21 3.97
N ARG A 63 -4.33 9.98 5.02
CA ARG A 63 -4.98 11.28 5.29
C ARG A 63 -4.79 12.26 4.13
N LYS A 64 -3.59 12.35 3.54
CA LYS A 64 -3.32 13.21 2.37
C LYS A 64 -4.14 12.78 1.15
N LEU A 65 -4.28 11.47 0.92
CA LEU A 65 -5.10 10.94 -0.17
C LEU A 65 -6.60 11.18 0.06
N LYS A 66 -7.10 11.06 1.30
CA LYS A 66 -8.50 11.39 1.64
C LYS A 66 -8.82 12.87 1.39
N GLN A 67 -7.88 13.78 1.65
CA GLN A 67 -8.05 15.21 1.32
C GLN A 67 -8.23 15.43 -0.19
N ALA A 68 -7.71 14.53 -1.04
CA ALA A 68 -7.93 14.52 -2.48
C ALA A 68 -9.18 13.70 -2.91
N ALA A 69 -10.14 13.49 -1.99
CA ALA A 69 -11.38 12.76 -2.22
C ALA A 69 -11.23 11.30 -2.68
N LEU A 70 -10.09 10.66 -2.37
CA LEU A 70 -9.88 9.24 -2.62
C LEU A 70 -10.41 8.39 -1.46
N ARG A 71 -10.95 7.21 -1.78
CA ARG A 71 -11.24 6.18 -0.79
C ARG A 71 -9.94 5.47 -0.44
N VAL A 72 -9.61 5.36 0.85
CA VAL A 72 -8.32 4.82 1.30
C VAL A 72 -8.56 3.67 2.26
N ARG A 73 -7.81 2.58 2.05
CA ARG A 73 -7.73 1.45 2.97
C ARG A 73 -6.29 1.12 3.32
N ILE A 74 -6.07 0.68 4.55
CA ILE A 74 -4.76 0.23 5.02
C ILE A 74 -4.76 -1.29 5.11
N VAL A 75 -3.82 -1.90 4.40
CA VAL A 75 -3.60 -3.34 4.39
C VAL A 75 -2.59 -3.68 5.47
N SER A 76 -2.98 -4.50 6.44
CA SER A 76 -2.08 -4.98 7.49
C SER A 76 -1.40 -6.27 7.06
N LEU A 77 -0.07 -6.28 7.11
CA LEU A 77 0.76 -7.48 6.89
C LEU A 77 1.14 -8.13 8.23
N PRO A 78 1.57 -9.40 8.24
CA PRO A 78 2.15 -10.00 9.43
C PRO A 78 3.34 -9.17 9.97
N ALA A 79 3.60 -9.27 11.27
CA ALA A 79 4.67 -8.50 11.91
C ALA A 79 6.02 -8.73 11.22
N LYS A 80 6.79 -7.66 11.02
CA LYS A 80 8.09 -7.62 10.33
C LYS A 80 8.06 -7.97 8.84
N HIS A 81 6.88 -7.95 8.22
CA HIS A 81 6.78 -8.11 6.77
C HIS A 81 6.41 -6.80 6.08
N ASP A 82 7.12 -6.56 4.98
CA ASP A 82 6.71 -5.74 3.84
C ASP A 82 6.11 -6.67 2.75
N PRO A 83 5.52 -6.13 1.66
CA PRO A 83 4.99 -6.98 0.59
C PRO A 83 6.04 -7.94 -0.01
N ASN A 84 7.28 -7.49 -0.22
CA ASN A 84 8.34 -8.33 -0.79
C ASN A 84 8.68 -9.53 0.09
N SER A 85 9.04 -9.30 1.35
CA SER A 85 9.34 -10.34 2.34
C SER A 85 8.13 -11.21 2.66
N PHE A 86 6.90 -10.69 2.55
CA PHE A 86 5.69 -11.48 2.69
C PHE A 86 5.66 -12.60 1.63
N PHE A 87 5.86 -12.28 0.36
CA PHE A 87 5.93 -13.30 -0.70
C PHE A 87 7.18 -14.19 -0.61
N LEU A 88 8.35 -13.62 -0.26
CA LEU A 88 9.57 -14.41 -0.05
C LEU A 88 9.45 -15.44 1.08
N SER A 89 8.55 -15.24 2.04
CA SER A 89 8.28 -16.21 3.10
C SER A 89 7.37 -17.38 2.67
N GLY A 90 6.95 -17.41 1.41
CA GLY A 90 6.12 -18.48 0.83
C GLY A 90 4.62 -18.16 0.82
N ALA A 91 4.22 -16.92 1.14
CA ALA A 91 2.83 -16.51 0.98
C ALA A 91 2.43 -16.46 -0.50
N THR A 92 1.17 -16.75 -0.77
CA THR A 92 0.61 -16.77 -2.13
C THR A 92 -0.10 -15.46 -2.48
N ALA A 93 -0.38 -15.26 -3.78
CA ALA A 93 -1.28 -14.20 -4.23
C ALA A 93 -2.63 -14.22 -3.50
N GLU A 94 -3.17 -15.40 -3.16
CA GLU A 94 -4.45 -15.53 -2.45
C GLU A 94 -4.35 -15.06 -1.00
N ASP A 95 -3.23 -15.33 -0.33
CA ASP A 95 -2.99 -14.81 1.01
C ASP A 95 -2.96 -13.28 1.01
N PHE A 96 -2.33 -12.68 -0.01
CA PHE A 96 -2.33 -11.23 -0.15
C PHE A 96 -3.73 -10.66 -0.49
N ARG A 97 -4.51 -11.30 -1.37
CA ARG A 97 -5.91 -10.90 -1.64
C ARG A 97 -6.73 -10.85 -0.38
N ARG A 98 -6.61 -11.87 0.48
CA ARG A 98 -7.32 -11.92 1.76
C ARG A 98 -6.96 -10.74 2.67
N ARG A 99 -5.69 -10.31 2.68
CA ARG A 99 -5.26 -9.10 3.40
C ARG A 99 -5.87 -7.82 2.83
N VAL A 100 -5.96 -7.72 1.50
CA VAL A 100 -6.58 -6.59 0.81
C VAL A 100 -8.09 -6.51 1.12
N GLU A 101 -8.79 -7.64 1.14
CA GLU A 101 -10.21 -7.71 1.49
C GLU A 101 -10.48 -7.31 2.95
N GLN A 102 -9.57 -7.68 3.85
CA GLN A 102 -9.62 -7.36 5.27
C GLN A 102 -9.06 -5.96 5.61
N ALA A 103 -8.70 -5.16 4.61
CA ALA A 103 -8.07 -3.87 4.82
C ALA A 103 -8.98 -2.88 5.58
N GLU A 104 -8.40 -2.22 6.58
CA GLU A 104 -9.06 -1.22 7.43
C GLU A 104 -9.42 0.01 6.59
N VAL A 105 -10.67 0.45 6.64
CA VAL A 105 -11.08 1.72 6.05
C VAL A 105 -10.51 2.86 6.89
N LEU A 106 -9.74 3.74 6.25
CA LEU A 106 -9.20 4.93 6.88
C LEU A 106 -10.17 6.10 6.77
#